data_AF-A0A2D6LVG0-F1
#
_entry.id   AF-A0A2D6LVG0-F1
#
_cell.length_a   1.000
_cell.length_b   1.000
_cell.length_c   1.000
_cell.angle_alpha   90.00
_cell.angle_beta   90.00
_cell.angle_gamma   90.00
#
_symmetry.space_group_name_H-M   'P 1'
#
loop_
_entity.id
_entity.type
_entity.pdbx_description
1 polymer ?
#
loop_
_entity_poly.entity_id
_entity_poly.type
_entity_poly.pdbx_seq_one_letter_code
_entity_poly.pdbx_strand_id
1 'polypeptide(L)'
;MEYFRRKGVREILESVLEESGISWYNYLQNARNVLEYLEENGDLKTIRGVKDADFEGLLMYPEDDAIVEGSSLRFIKRGSEVKIPRVGSRSVVVDGRISLENLINATLDRVDGEYSGYSIRGIRRDRVRKVRLIDCVKGSELFALGDIEVRGYLGSEVERTGGKFNVKVPSKSSDKVYSFMMENIPVRRKKSRDRECLANVFDFRTSHDCEAKGWNGLHFRRKVGEDYSCLHEVAGYLAVEKYLEESLYEVVVSPFLVPSDNMWDYSRKLREKGLKEFRQGDKLRRRVLNEVMLEVLLWRKLSKDGMFKCFRKKGEWMGNIGLENL
;
A
#
# COMPACT_ATOMS: atom_id res chain seq x y z
N MET A 1 3.24 25.25 -20.92
CA MET A 1 1.83 24.93 -20.66
C MET A 1 1.72 24.54 -19.20
N GLU A 2 1.01 25.35 -18.42
CA GLU A 2 0.85 25.22 -16.97
C GLU A 2 0.17 23.90 -16.60
N TYR A 3 0.86 23.09 -15.82
CA TYR A 3 0.34 21.82 -15.30
C TYR A 3 -0.57 22.11 -14.09
N PHE A 4 -1.84 21.72 -14.21
CA PHE A 4 -2.85 21.86 -13.17
C PHE A 4 -2.41 21.14 -11.88
N ARG A 5 -1.93 21.89 -10.89
CA ARG A 5 -1.94 21.45 -9.49
C ARG A 5 -3.39 21.17 -9.10
N ARG A 6 -3.79 19.89 -9.04
CA ARG A 6 -5.13 19.52 -8.59
C ARG A 6 -5.24 19.81 -7.09
N LYS A 7 -6.25 20.61 -6.77
CA LYS A 7 -6.54 21.14 -5.44
C LYS A 7 -6.94 20.03 -4.46
N GLY A 8 -6.40 20.03 -3.23
CA GLY A 8 -6.80 19.09 -2.16
C GLY A 8 -8.18 19.40 -1.56
N VAL A 9 -8.74 18.50 -0.71
CA VAL A 9 -10.04 18.68 0.00
C VAL A 9 -10.22 20.13 0.49
N ARG A 10 -9.18 20.64 1.15
CA ARG A 10 -9.18 21.98 1.71
C ARG A 10 -9.28 23.02 0.60
N GLU A 11 -8.46 22.96 -0.42
CA GLU A 11 -8.45 23.94 -1.51
C GLU A 11 -9.73 23.92 -2.36
N ILE A 12 -10.44 22.78 -2.42
CA ILE A 12 -11.76 22.68 -3.06
C ILE A 12 -12.83 23.32 -2.17
N LEU A 13 -12.83 22.98 -0.89
CA LEU A 13 -13.85 23.45 0.03
C LEU A 13 -13.63 24.90 0.47
N GLU A 14 -12.40 25.37 0.53
CA GLU A 14 -12.05 26.72 1.02
C GLU A 14 -12.66 27.79 0.10
N SER A 15 -12.71 27.59 -1.22
CA SER A 15 -13.41 28.52 -2.12
C SER A 15 -14.93 28.51 -1.93
N VAL A 16 -15.54 27.32 -1.79
CA VAL A 16 -17.00 27.20 -1.55
C VAL A 16 -17.39 27.79 -0.18
N LEU A 17 -16.52 27.59 0.81
CA LEU A 17 -16.68 28.10 2.16
C LEU A 17 -16.50 29.61 2.22
N GLU A 18 -15.54 30.17 1.49
CA GLU A 18 -15.39 31.62 1.31
C GLU A 18 -16.60 32.23 0.61
N GLU A 19 -17.08 31.65 -0.50
CA GLU A 19 -18.29 32.10 -1.21
C GLU A 19 -19.55 32.05 -0.33
N SER A 20 -19.62 31.08 0.58
CA SER A 20 -20.72 30.93 1.54
C SER A 20 -20.54 31.73 2.84
N GLY A 21 -19.44 32.46 3.01
CA GLY A 21 -19.13 33.22 4.23
C GLY A 21 -18.85 32.36 5.47
N ILE A 22 -18.49 31.09 5.29
CA ILE A 22 -18.27 30.11 6.37
C ILE A 22 -16.77 29.89 6.52
N SER A 23 -16.22 30.19 7.70
CA SER A 23 -14.78 29.93 7.93
C SER A 23 -14.49 28.43 7.98
N TRP A 24 -13.29 28.02 7.55
CA TRP A 24 -12.81 26.64 7.64
C TRP A 24 -12.95 26.05 9.05
N TYR A 25 -12.69 26.88 10.05
CA TYR A 25 -12.82 26.51 11.46
C TYR A 25 -14.29 26.24 11.85
N ASN A 26 -15.23 27.06 11.39
CA ASN A 26 -16.67 26.87 11.63
C ASN A 26 -17.23 25.67 10.84
N TYR A 27 -16.71 25.41 9.64
CA TYR A 27 -17.02 24.21 8.85
C TYR A 27 -16.67 22.94 9.63
N LEU A 28 -15.46 22.84 10.17
CA LEU A 28 -15.05 21.67 10.97
C LEU A 28 -15.92 21.48 12.23
N GLN A 29 -16.63 22.52 12.68
CA GLN A 29 -17.44 22.50 13.90
C GLN A 29 -18.94 22.29 13.66
N ASN A 30 -19.53 22.74 12.54
CA ASN A 30 -21.00 22.84 12.37
C ASN A 30 -21.52 22.60 10.93
N ALA A 31 -20.78 21.93 10.05
CA ALA A 31 -21.04 21.90 8.61
C ALA A 31 -22.27 21.12 8.10
N ARG A 32 -23.42 21.15 8.76
CA ARG A 32 -24.63 20.49 8.23
C ARG A 32 -25.15 21.20 6.98
N ASN A 33 -25.29 22.53 7.01
CA ASN A 33 -25.84 23.33 5.91
C ASN A 33 -24.96 23.33 4.64
N VAL A 34 -23.63 23.30 4.77
CA VAL A 34 -22.71 23.23 3.62
C VAL A 34 -22.78 21.87 2.95
N LEU A 35 -22.97 20.79 3.72
CA LEU A 35 -23.10 19.47 3.14
C LEU A 35 -24.47 19.26 2.50
N GLU A 36 -25.54 19.79 3.10
CA GLU A 36 -26.85 19.86 2.45
C GLU A 36 -26.76 20.66 1.15
N TYR A 37 -26.08 21.81 1.14
CA TYR A 37 -25.81 22.57 -0.08
C TYR A 37 -24.99 21.79 -1.11
N LEU A 38 -23.89 21.14 -0.71
CA LEU A 38 -23.08 20.34 -1.63
C LEU A 38 -23.83 19.10 -2.13
N GLU A 39 -24.70 18.49 -1.32
CA GLU A 39 -25.55 17.37 -1.71
C GLU A 39 -26.65 17.83 -2.68
N GLU A 40 -27.28 18.98 -2.42
CA GLU A 40 -28.25 19.64 -3.30
C GLU A 40 -27.64 20.03 -4.66
N ASN A 41 -26.37 20.45 -4.69
CA ASN A 41 -25.64 20.76 -5.92
C ASN A 41 -24.97 19.53 -6.58
N GLY A 42 -25.04 18.36 -5.97
CA GLY A 42 -24.44 17.12 -6.48
C GLY A 42 -22.92 16.98 -6.28
N ASP A 43 -22.30 17.90 -5.55
CA ASP A 43 -20.86 17.95 -5.22
C ASP A 43 -20.47 17.07 -4.03
N LEU A 44 -21.44 16.60 -3.25
CA LEU A 44 -21.26 15.64 -2.16
C LEU A 44 -22.09 14.40 -2.42
N LYS A 45 -21.44 13.22 -2.41
CA LYS A 45 -22.13 11.93 -2.51
C LYS A 45 -22.02 11.19 -1.18
N THR A 46 -23.15 11.06 -0.50
CA THR A 46 -23.28 10.22 0.70
C THR A 46 -23.33 8.76 0.28
N ILE A 47 -22.30 7.97 0.64
CA ILE A 47 -22.24 6.56 0.24
C ILE A 47 -22.59 5.67 1.44
N ARG A 48 -23.72 4.95 1.33
CA ARG A 48 -24.02 3.79 2.18
C ARG A 48 -23.57 2.52 1.46
N GLY A 49 -22.40 1.99 1.84
CA GLY A 49 -21.81 0.82 1.19
C GLY A 49 -21.17 1.15 -0.16
N VAL A 50 -19.98 0.59 -0.41
CA VAL A 50 -19.03 0.97 -1.47
C VAL A 50 -19.59 0.72 -2.88
N LYS A 51 -20.42 1.66 -3.37
CA LYS A 51 -20.87 1.72 -4.76
C LYS A 51 -20.24 2.94 -5.45
N ASP A 52 -19.05 2.64 -5.97
CA ASP A 52 -18.46 3.17 -7.20
C ASP A 52 -17.36 4.23 -7.03
N ALA A 53 -16.27 4.00 -7.77
CA ALA A 53 -15.04 4.78 -7.77
C ALA A 53 -15.09 5.97 -8.75
N ASP A 54 -16.19 6.16 -9.48
CA ASP A 54 -16.35 7.22 -10.47
C ASP A 54 -17.20 8.35 -9.91
N PHE A 55 -16.53 9.22 -9.15
CA PHE A 55 -17.14 10.43 -8.64
C PHE A 55 -16.17 11.61 -8.68
N GLU A 56 -16.70 12.78 -9.02
CA GLU A 56 -15.92 14.02 -9.19
C GLU A 56 -15.93 14.94 -7.95
N GLY A 57 -16.82 14.73 -6.97
CA GLY A 57 -16.90 15.53 -5.74
C GLY A 57 -16.39 14.85 -4.45
N LEU A 58 -16.87 15.29 -3.28
CA LEU A 58 -16.52 14.72 -1.96
C LEU A 58 -17.26 13.42 -1.58
N LEU A 59 -16.50 12.43 -1.10
CA LEU A 59 -17.02 11.13 -0.66
C LEU A 59 -17.23 11.14 0.86
N MET A 60 -18.48 11.03 1.30
CA MET A 60 -18.83 10.99 2.72
C MET A 60 -19.23 9.59 3.17
N TYR A 61 -18.57 9.11 4.21
CA TYR A 61 -18.90 7.87 4.91
C TYR A 61 -19.68 8.20 6.20
N PRO A 62 -20.93 7.74 6.33
CA PRO A 62 -21.77 8.01 7.49
C PRO A 62 -21.22 7.30 8.74
N GLU A 63 -21.57 7.77 9.93
CA GLU A 63 -21.12 7.25 11.22
C GLU A 63 -21.30 5.72 11.33
N ASP A 64 -22.48 5.22 10.94
CA ASP A 64 -22.86 3.81 11.03
C ASP A 64 -22.14 2.88 10.05
N ASP A 65 -21.42 3.42 9.05
CA ASP A 65 -20.62 2.56 8.16
C ASP A 65 -19.48 1.93 8.97
N ALA A 66 -19.40 0.60 8.93
CA ALA A 66 -18.56 -0.28 9.74
C ALA A 66 -17.05 -0.14 9.49
N ILE A 67 -16.57 1.05 9.18
CA ILE A 67 -15.16 1.38 9.07
C ILE A 67 -14.61 1.51 10.50
N VAL A 68 -13.89 0.48 10.94
CA VAL A 68 -13.34 0.31 12.30
C VAL A 68 -12.78 1.61 12.90
N GLU A 69 -13.40 2.10 13.97
CA GLU A 69 -12.97 3.32 14.70
C GLU A 69 -12.02 3.04 15.88
N GLY A 70 -11.68 1.77 16.14
CA GLY A 70 -10.77 1.39 17.21
C GLY A 70 -9.37 2.00 17.05
N SER A 71 -8.56 1.99 18.14
CA SER A 71 -7.16 2.45 18.11
C SER A 71 -6.47 1.96 16.83
N SER A 72 -6.13 2.89 15.94
CA SER A 72 -5.61 2.59 14.59
C SER A 72 -4.42 1.63 14.64
N LEU A 73 -3.59 1.79 15.67
CA LEU A 73 -2.45 0.95 15.97
C LEU A 73 -2.83 -0.50 16.31
N ARG A 74 -3.95 -0.72 17.02
CA ARG A 74 -4.42 -2.07 17.37
C ARG A 74 -4.89 -2.82 16.13
N PHE A 75 -5.61 -2.18 15.22
CA PHE A 75 -6.05 -2.80 13.97
C PHE A 75 -4.85 -3.14 13.07
N ILE A 76 -3.94 -2.18 12.86
CA ILE A 76 -2.74 -2.42 12.03
C ILE A 76 -1.90 -3.58 12.59
N LYS A 77 -1.72 -3.64 13.91
CA LYS A 77 -0.89 -4.68 14.54
C LYS A 77 -1.61 -6.02 14.70
N ARG A 78 -2.88 -6.04 15.09
CA ARG A 78 -3.61 -7.24 15.56
C ARG A 78 -4.91 -7.54 14.82
N GLY A 79 -5.29 -6.71 13.84
CA GLY A 79 -6.45 -6.97 13.00
C GLY A 79 -6.28 -8.27 12.23
N SER A 80 -7.41 -8.78 11.72
CA SER A 80 -7.42 -9.94 10.83
C SER A 80 -6.50 -9.72 9.64
N GLU A 81 -5.80 -10.76 9.22
CA GLU A 81 -4.89 -10.74 8.08
C GLU A 81 -5.20 -11.91 7.15
N VAL A 82 -5.00 -11.70 5.86
CA VAL A 82 -5.09 -12.76 4.87
C VAL A 82 -3.79 -13.56 4.89
N LYS A 83 -3.85 -14.80 5.38
CA LYS A 83 -2.67 -15.66 5.50
C LYS A 83 -2.40 -16.36 4.18
N ILE A 84 -1.27 -16.05 3.55
CA ILE A 84 -0.82 -16.79 2.37
C ILE A 84 -0.43 -18.21 2.80
N PRO A 85 -0.86 -19.26 2.09
CA PRO A 85 -0.56 -20.64 2.45
C PRO A 85 0.93 -20.89 2.68
N ARG A 86 1.25 -21.55 3.80
CA ARG A 86 2.64 -21.87 4.16
C ARG A 86 3.22 -22.86 3.16
N VAL A 87 4.43 -22.58 2.69
CA VAL A 87 5.22 -23.56 1.95
C VAL A 87 6.03 -24.43 2.91
N GLY A 88 5.95 -25.75 2.73
CA GLY A 88 6.56 -26.72 3.65
C GLY A 88 8.10 -26.70 3.64
N SER A 89 8.72 -26.58 2.47
CA SER A 89 10.18 -26.63 2.33
C SER A 89 10.69 -25.84 1.12
N ARG A 90 12.00 -25.57 1.10
CA ARG A 90 12.69 -24.98 -0.05
C ARG A 90 12.53 -25.83 -1.31
N SER A 91 12.67 -27.15 -1.20
CA SER A 91 12.56 -28.06 -2.35
C SER A 91 11.23 -27.95 -3.07
N VAL A 92 10.12 -27.82 -2.33
CA VAL A 92 8.77 -27.67 -2.93
C VAL A 92 8.66 -26.42 -3.82
N VAL A 93 9.35 -25.32 -3.46
CA VAL A 93 9.40 -24.11 -4.28
C VAL A 93 10.30 -24.32 -5.51
N VAL A 94 11.49 -24.89 -5.31
CA VAL A 94 12.49 -25.07 -6.37
C VAL A 94 12.00 -26.04 -7.45
N ASP A 95 11.29 -27.11 -7.06
CA ASP A 95 10.67 -28.07 -7.97
C ASP A 95 9.55 -27.44 -8.82
N GLY A 96 9.20 -26.17 -8.57
CA GLY A 96 8.21 -25.39 -9.31
C GLY A 96 6.77 -25.82 -9.08
N ARG A 97 6.53 -26.59 -8.01
CA ARG A 97 5.18 -27.00 -7.60
C ARG A 97 4.40 -25.83 -7.00
N ILE A 98 5.11 -24.82 -6.47
CA ILE A 98 4.53 -23.66 -5.79
C ILE A 98 5.27 -22.38 -6.20
N SER A 99 4.52 -21.33 -6.57
CA SER A 99 5.02 -19.97 -6.77
C SER A 99 4.35 -19.04 -5.76
N LEU A 100 5.11 -18.16 -5.09
CA LEU A 100 4.56 -17.18 -4.15
C LEU A 100 3.51 -16.29 -4.82
N GLU A 101 3.74 -15.86 -6.06
CA GLU A 101 2.78 -15.05 -6.82
C GLU A 101 1.47 -15.79 -7.04
N ASN A 102 1.53 -17.07 -7.43
CA ASN A 102 0.33 -17.87 -7.60
C ASN A 102 -0.41 -18.06 -6.27
N LEU A 103 0.32 -18.23 -5.17
CA LEU A 103 -0.28 -18.30 -3.83
C LEU A 103 -0.95 -16.99 -3.45
N ILE A 104 -0.28 -15.85 -3.63
CA ILE A 104 -0.85 -14.53 -3.37
C ILE A 104 -2.09 -14.33 -4.23
N ASN A 105 -1.99 -14.49 -5.54
CA ASN A 105 -3.11 -14.30 -6.46
C ASN A 105 -4.29 -15.20 -6.12
N ALA A 106 -4.07 -16.51 -5.95
CA ALA A 106 -5.16 -17.45 -5.64
C ALA A 106 -5.81 -17.19 -4.28
N THR A 107 -5.05 -16.66 -3.31
CA THR A 107 -5.58 -16.32 -1.99
C THR A 107 -6.35 -15.00 -2.03
N LEU A 108 -5.79 -13.99 -2.70
CA LEU A 108 -6.35 -12.64 -2.75
C LEU A 108 -7.57 -12.52 -3.68
N ASP A 109 -7.70 -13.38 -4.68
CA ASP A 109 -8.86 -13.40 -5.59
C ASP A 109 -10.15 -13.88 -4.92
N ARG A 110 -10.05 -14.48 -3.72
CA ARG A 110 -11.19 -15.07 -2.99
C ARG A 110 -11.43 -14.42 -1.63
N VAL A 111 -10.91 -13.21 -1.42
CA VAL A 111 -11.03 -12.53 -0.13
C VAL A 111 -12.40 -11.89 0.01
N ASP A 112 -13.00 -12.13 1.17
CA ASP A 112 -14.21 -11.44 1.60
C ASP A 112 -13.95 -10.81 2.98
N GLY A 113 -14.37 -9.57 3.14
CA GLY A 113 -14.26 -8.81 4.38
C GLY A 113 -13.07 -7.86 4.48
N GLU A 114 -12.79 -7.47 5.72
CA GLU A 114 -11.86 -6.40 6.07
C GLU A 114 -10.61 -6.95 6.72
N TYR A 115 -9.45 -6.56 6.18
CA TYR A 115 -8.17 -7.05 6.65
C TYR A 115 -7.23 -5.89 6.93
N SER A 116 -6.23 -6.18 7.75
CA SER A 116 -5.16 -5.25 8.12
C SER A 116 -3.88 -5.48 7.30
N GLY A 117 -3.96 -6.33 6.28
CA GLY A 117 -2.86 -6.75 5.42
C GLY A 117 -2.92 -8.24 5.09
N TYR A 118 -2.02 -8.69 4.22
CA TYR A 118 -1.74 -10.11 3.99
C TYR A 118 -0.40 -10.50 4.63
N SER A 119 -0.24 -11.78 4.95
CA SER A 119 0.95 -12.27 5.63
C SER A 119 1.60 -13.45 4.91
N ILE A 120 2.93 -13.37 4.79
CA ILE A 120 3.78 -14.39 4.15
C ILE A 120 4.66 -15.00 5.24
N ARG A 121 4.58 -16.31 5.42
CA ARG A 121 5.42 -17.03 6.39
C ARG A 121 6.71 -17.50 5.73
N GLY A 122 7.84 -17.23 6.38
CA GLY A 122 9.16 -17.67 5.95
C GLY A 122 9.31 -19.19 6.01
N ILE A 123 10.19 -19.70 5.15
CA ILE A 123 10.45 -21.15 5.05
C ILE A 123 11.49 -21.56 6.08
N ARG A 124 12.57 -20.78 6.26
CA ARG A 124 13.69 -21.17 7.14
C ARG A 124 13.55 -20.62 8.55
N ARG A 125 13.13 -19.36 8.63
CA ARG A 125 12.94 -18.65 9.90
C ARG A 125 11.45 -18.59 10.08
N ASP A 126 10.95 -19.10 11.20
CA ASP A 126 9.52 -19.15 11.50
C ASP A 126 8.96 -17.73 11.76
N ARG A 127 9.10 -16.88 10.75
CA ARG A 127 8.80 -15.46 10.76
C ARG A 127 7.66 -15.20 9.81
N VAL A 128 6.80 -14.28 10.19
CA VAL A 128 5.66 -13.85 9.42
C VAL A 128 5.91 -12.42 8.98
N ARG A 129 5.92 -12.19 7.67
CA ARG A 129 5.99 -10.86 7.08
C ARG A 129 4.58 -10.39 6.78
N LYS A 130 4.16 -9.31 7.41
CA LYS A 130 2.89 -8.64 7.10
C LYS A 130 3.10 -7.52 6.09
N VAL A 131 2.18 -7.41 5.14
CA VAL A 131 2.18 -6.38 4.10
C VAL A 131 0.79 -5.77 4.02
N ARG A 132 0.71 -4.43 4.06
CA ARG A 132 -0.54 -3.68 3.92
C ARG A 132 -0.75 -3.24 2.49
N LEU A 133 -2.00 -3.18 2.03
CA LEU A 133 -2.32 -2.68 0.69
C LEU A 133 -1.95 -1.20 0.56
N ILE A 134 -2.16 -0.41 1.62
CA ILE A 134 -1.80 1.01 1.63
C ILE A 134 -0.30 1.24 1.51
N ASP A 135 0.53 0.36 2.06
CA ASP A 135 2.00 0.43 1.91
C ASP A 135 2.43 0.05 0.50
N CYS A 136 1.76 -0.92 -0.12
CA CYS A 136 1.96 -1.24 -1.54
C CYS A 136 1.64 -0.03 -2.43
N VAL A 137 0.50 0.63 -2.23
CA VAL A 137 0.11 1.80 -3.02
C VAL A 137 1.07 2.98 -2.78
N LYS A 138 1.29 3.36 -1.52
CA LYS A 138 2.17 4.50 -1.18
C LYS A 138 3.63 4.23 -1.56
N GLY A 139 4.08 2.98 -1.47
CA GLY A 139 5.42 2.56 -1.86
C GLY A 139 5.63 2.65 -3.36
N SER A 140 4.65 2.23 -4.17
CA SER A 140 4.70 2.42 -5.63
C SER A 140 4.67 3.89 -6.04
N GLU A 141 3.91 4.72 -5.32
CA GLU A 141 3.93 6.19 -5.48
C GLU A 141 5.30 6.79 -5.18
N LEU A 142 5.90 6.39 -4.07
CA LEU A 142 7.24 6.85 -3.71
C LEU A 142 8.30 6.36 -4.69
N PHE A 143 8.16 5.16 -5.25
CA PHE A 143 9.05 4.66 -6.29
C PHE A 143 8.93 5.44 -7.61
N ALA A 144 7.70 5.80 -8.00
CA ALA A 144 7.47 6.54 -9.25
C ALA A 144 7.98 7.98 -9.19
N LEU A 145 7.90 8.63 -8.03
CA LEU A 145 8.20 10.06 -7.87
C LEU A 145 9.51 10.35 -7.14
N GLY A 146 10.02 9.39 -6.38
CA GLY A 146 11.19 9.55 -5.52
C GLY A 146 12.49 9.26 -6.25
N ASP A 147 13.52 10.04 -5.93
CA ASP A 147 14.89 9.75 -6.34
C ASP A 147 15.47 8.66 -5.42
N ILE A 148 15.41 7.40 -5.88
CA ILE A 148 15.83 6.22 -5.11
C ILE A 148 17.15 5.69 -5.67
N GLU A 149 18.20 5.73 -4.84
CA GLU A 149 19.49 5.15 -5.20
C GLU A 149 19.53 3.67 -4.84
N VAL A 150 20.07 2.85 -5.74
CA VAL A 150 20.28 1.41 -5.52
C VAL A 150 21.73 1.05 -5.78
N ARG A 151 22.33 0.31 -4.85
CA ARG A 151 23.67 -0.28 -5.00
C ARG A 151 23.63 -1.78 -4.73
N GLY A 152 23.88 -2.57 -5.77
CA GLY A 152 23.90 -4.04 -5.67
C GLY A 152 25.24 -4.62 -5.19
N TYR A 153 25.16 -5.70 -4.42
CA TYR A 153 26.28 -6.53 -3.97
C TYR A 153 25.98 -7.99 -4.33
N LEU A 154 26.24 -8.35 -5.59
CA LEU A 154 25.95 -9.69 -6.12
C LEU A 154 27.20 -10.57 -6.03
N GLY A 155 27.12 -11.66 -5.27
CA GLY A 155 28.17 -12.68 -5.21
C GLY A 155 28.09 -13.70 -6.34
N SER A 156 29.07 -14.60 -6.43
CA SER A 156 29.09 -15.71 -7.40
C SER A 156 27.90 -16.67 -7.23
N GLU A 157 27.40 -16.86 -6.01
CA GLU A 157 26.26 -17.73 -5.70
C GLU A 157 24.94 -16.96 -5.45
N VAL A 158 24.74 -15.84 -6.16
CA VAL A 158 23.56 -14.97 -5.97
C VAL A 158 22.23 -15.69 -6.18
N GLU A 159 22.16 -16.67 -7.07
CA GLU A 159 20.93 -17.45 -7.32
C GLU A 159 20.54 -18.29 -6.09
N ARG A 160 21.52 -18.85 -5.38
CA ARG A 160 21.29 -19.67 -4.19
C ARG A 160 21.07 -18.84 -2.92
N THR A 161 21.84 -17.77 -2.76
CA THR A 161 21.89 -16.96 -1.53
C THR A 161 20.97 -15.73 -1.57
N GLY A 162 20.54 -15.32 -2.76
CA GLY A 162 19.77 -14.11 -3.00
C GLY A 162 20.65 -12.86 -3.10
N GLY A 163 20.18 -11.87 -3.84
CA GLY A 163 20.84 -10.59 -3.98
C GLY A 163 20.78 -9.75 -2.71
N LYS A 164 21.83 -8.93 -2.52
CA LYS A 164 21.90 -7.90 -1.49
C LYS A 164 22.01 -6.53 -2.13
N PHE A 165 21.22 -5.58 -1.65
CA PHE A 165 21.13 -4.25 -2.24
C PHE A 165 21.04 -3.21 -1.14
N ASN A 166 21.95 -2.23 -1.15
CA ASN A 166 21.78 -1.04 -0.33
C ASN A 166 20.90 -0.09 -1.10
N VAL A 167 19.80 0.33 -0.48
CA VAL A 167 18.89 1.30 -1.08
C VAL A 167 18.88 2.56 -0.24
N LYS A 168 18.74 3.71 -0.91
CA LYS A 168 18.45 4.99 -0.27
C LYS A 168 17.11 5.48 -0.78
N VAL A 169 16.14 5.57 0.12
CA VAL A 169 14.76 5.93 -0.23
C VAL A 169 14.40 7.22 0.52
N PRO A 170 13.93 8.28 -0.16
CA PRO A 170 13.54 9.52 0.49
C PRO A 170 12.30 9.33 1.37
N SER A 171 12.19 10.15 2.41
CA SER A 171 10.96 10.25 3.20
C SER A 171 9.88 10.98 2.39
N LYS A 172 8.63 10.56 2.54
CA LYS A 172 7.49 11.28 1.93
C LYS A 172 7.22 12.66 2.55
N SER A 173 7.63 12.88 3.81
CA SER A 173 7.16 14.02 4.62
C SER A 173 8.28 14.88 5.21
N SER A 174 9.54 14.58 4.89
CA SER A 174 10.70 15.31 5.40
C SER A 174 11.87 15.17 4.43
N ASP A 175 12.88 16.01 4.57
CA ASP A 175 14.12 15.94 3.77
C ASP A 175 15.03 14.78 4.19
N LYS A 176 14.54 13.86 5.04
CA LYS A 176 15.29 12.67 5.48
C LYS A 176 15.36 11.67 4.34
N VAL A 177 16.53 11.04 4.19
CA VAL A 177 16.73 9.88 3.32
C VAL A 177 17.03 8.66 4.18
N TYR A 178 16.29 7.59 3.96
CA TYR A 178 16.50 6.32 4.66
C TYR A 178 17.43 5.41 3.86
N SER A 179 18.59 5.09 4.41
CA SER A 179 19.47 4.06 3.85
C SER A 179 19.32 2.75 4.60
N PHE A 180 19.16 1.65 3.87
CA PHE A 180 19.05 0.33 4.47
C PHE A 180 19.43 -0.79 3.50
N MET A 181 19.81 -1.93 4.08
CA MET A 181 20.12 -3.14 3.35
C MET A 181 18.87 -3.97 3.10
N MET A 182 18.68 -4.40 1.86
CA MET A 182 17.73 -5.42 1.46
C MET A 182 18.51 -6.71 1.15
N GLU A 183 18.10 -7.83 1.73
CA GLU A 183 18.79 -9.11 1.58
C GLU A 183 17.83 -10.24 1.22
N ASN A 184 18.37 -11.28 0.59
CA ASN A 184 17.65 -12.42 0.05
C ASN A 184 16.66 -12.02 -1.07
N ILE A 185 16.99 -10.98 -1.84
CA ILE A 185 16.21 -10.66 -3.04
C ILE A 185 16.34 -11.84 -4.02
N PRO A 186 15.23 -12.39 -4.55
CA PRO A 186 15.24 -13.55 -5.43
C PRO A 186 15.72 -13.12 -6.82
N VAL A 187 17.04 -13.15 -7.02
CA VAL A 187 17.71 -12.73 -8.25
C VAL A 187 18.18 -13.95 -9.01
N ARG A 188 18.02 -13.95 -10.34
CA ARG A 188 18.68 -14.91 -11.23
C ARG A 188 19.28 -14.24 -12.46
N ARG A 189 20.15 -14.93 -13.17
CA ARG A 189 20.59 -14.46 -14.49
C ARG A 189 19.43 -14.50 -15.49
N LYS A 190 19.28 -13.47 -16.31
CA LYS A 190 18.28 -13.43 -17.38
C LYS A 190 18.42 -14.67 -18.27
N LYS A 191 17.28 -15.28 -18.64
CA LYS A 191 17.19 -16.55 -19.39
C LYS A 191 17.66 -17.79 -18.63
N SER A 192 18.17 -17.67 -17.40
CA SER A 192 18.45 -18.82 -16.54
C SER A 192 17.16 -19.54 -16.19
N ARG A 193 17.21 -20.87 -16.20
CA ARG A 193 16.13 -21.74 -15.73
C ARG A 193 16.29 -22.11 -14.25
N ASP A 194 17.33 -21.62 -13.59
CA ASP A 194 17.54 -21.88 -12.18
C ASP A 194 16.36 -21.33 -11.35
N ARG A 195 15.83 -22.21 -10.50
CA ARG A 195 14.69 -21.98 -9.61
C ARG A 195 15.10 -21.87 -8.14
N GLU A 196 16.37 -22.07 -7.81
CA GLU A 196 16.89 -21.94 -6.44
C GLU A 196 16.56 -20.59 -5.82
N CYS A 197 16.59 -19.53 -6.64
CA CYS A 197 16.31 -18.17 -6.21
C CYS A 197 14.86 -17.96 -5.74
N LEU A 198 13.89 -18.77 -6.20
CA LEU A 198 12.46 -18.59 -5.89
C LEU A 198 12.16 -18.76 -4.40
N ALA A 199 12.92 -19.58 -3.69
CA ALA A 199 12.72 -19.77 -2.25
C ALA A 199 13.22 -18.57 -1.43
N ASN A 200 14.10 -17.72 -1.97
CA ASN A 200 14.71 -16.62 -1.22
C ASN A 200 13.69 -15.54 -0.84
N VAL A 201 12.61 -15.37 -1.62
CA VAL A 201 11.56 -14.39 -1.35
C VAL A 201 10.86 -14.62 0.00
N PHE A 202 10.75 -15.88 0.44
CA PHE A 202 10.14 -16.21 1.72
C PHE A 202 11.04 -15.82 2.90
N ASP A 203 12.34 -15.67 2.67
CA ASP A 203 13.32 -15.26 3.68
C ASP A 203 13.80 -13.81 3.45
N PHE A 204 13.12 -13.04 2.59
CA PHE A 204 13.41 -11.64 2.32
C PHE A 204 13.44 -10.83 3.63
N ARG A 205 14.52 -10.05 3.81
CA ARG A 205 14.72 -9.23 5.01
C ARG A 205 15.28 -7.86 4.67
N THR A 206 15.02 -6.91 5.55
CA THR A 206 15.61 -5.57 5.47
C THR A 206 16.17 -5.15 6.82
N SER A 207 17.21 -4.32 6.80
CA SER A 207 17.73 -3.66 8.01
C SER A 207 17.01 -2.34 8.30
N HIS A 208 15.91 -2.05 7.60
CA HIS A 208 15.27 -0.75 7.63
C HIS A 208 14.51 -0.51 8.94
N ASP A 209 14.73 0.66 9.53
CA ASP A 209 14.04 1.15 10.73
C ASP A 209 13.58 2.61 10.54
N CYS A 210 12.59 2.86 9.67
CA CYS A 210 11.92 4.16 9.66
C CYS A 210 11.03 4.33 10.90
N GLU A 211 10.63 5.56 11.20
CA GLU A 211 9.68 5.86 12.30
C GLU A 211 8.42 4.98 12.25
N ALA A 212 7.87 4.67 11.05
CA ALA A 212 6.74 3.74 10.90
C ALA A 212 7.00 2.32 11.46
N LYS A 213 8.26 1.89 11.51
CA LYS A 213 8.73 0.69 12.21
C LYS A 213 9.12 0.97 13.67
N GLY A 214 9.65 2.16 13.98
CA GLY A 214 9.92 2.63 15.34
C GLY A 214 8.67 2.67 16.24
N TRP A 215 7.49 2.99 15.71
CA TRP A 215 6.20 2.89 16.41
C TRP A 215 5.78 1.43 16.74
N ASN A 216 6.46 0.43 16.16
CA ASN A 216 6.36 -0.97 16.59
C ASN A 216 7.25 -1.29 17.82
N GLY A 217 8.15 -0.37 18.21
CA GLY A 217 9.01 -0.50 19.38
C GLY A 217 8.44 0.09 20.68
N LEU A 218 7.61 1.13 20.61
CA LEU A 218 7.32 1.94 21.81
C LEU A 218 6.10 1.53 22.65
N HIS A 219 5.17 0.67 22.19
CA HIS A 219 4.05 0.24 23.05
C HIS A 219 3.63 -1.23 22.80
N PHE A 220 3.76 -2.03 23.87
CA PHE A 220 3.23 -3.38 24.13
C PHE A 220 3.52 -4.50 23.11
N ARG A 221 4.58 -5.28 23.42
CA ARG A 221 4.93 -6.63 22.90
C ARG A 221 4.87 -6.77 21.37
N ARG A 222 6.02 -6.64 20.71
CA ARG A 222 6.22 -7.30 19.39
C ARG A 222 5.84 -8.77 19.57
N LYS A 223 4.96 -9.30 18.71
CA LYS A 223 4.87 -10.76 18.60
C LYS A 223 6.21 -11.22 18.04
N VAL A 224 6.92 -12.05 18.81
CA VAL A 224 8.21 -12.59 18.39
C VAL A 224 8.01 -13.31 17.07
N GLY A 225 8.83 -12.97 16.07
CA GLY A 225 8.75 -13.55 14.73
C GLY A 225 7.89 -12.79 13.73
N GLU A 226 7.25 -11.66 14.06
CA GLU A 226 6.52 -10.85 13.07
C GLU A 226 7.36 -9.66 12.56
N ASP A 227 7.50 -9.54 11.23
CA ASP A 227 8.15 -8.44 10.53
C ASP A 227 7.08 -7.66 9.72
N TYR A 228 7.02 -6.34 9.86
CA TYR A 228 6.07 -5.50 9.10
C TYR A 228 6.79 -4.83 7.95
N SER A 229 6.19 -4.89 6.76
CA SER A 229 6.69 -4.16 5.59
C SER A 229 6.13 -2.75 5.56
N CYS A 230 6.97 -1.76 5.32
CA CYS A 230 6.56 -0.36 5.16
C CYS A 230 6.70 0.10 3.69
N LEU A 231 6.11 1.26 3.38
CA LEU A 231 6.19 1.86 2.05
C LEU A 231 7.63 2.04 1.51
N HIS A 232 8.63 2.31 2.36
CA HIS A 232 10.02 2.46 1.89
C HIS A 232 10.60 1.12 1.43
N GLU A 233 10.25 0.01 2.10
CA GLU A 233 10.70 -1.31 1.68
C GLU A 233 10.06 -1.72 0.36
N VAL A 234 8.78 -1.40 0.15
CA VAL A 234 8.11 -1.60 -1.13
C VAL A 234 8.81 -0.79 -2.21
N ALA A 235 9.02 0.52 -1.99
CA ALA A 235 9.66 1.41 -2.96
C ALA A 235 11.09 0.96 -3.30
N GLY A 236 11.88 0.63 -2.27
CA GLY A 236 13.23 0.11 -2.44
C GLY A 236 13.27 -1.22 -3.20
N TYR A 237 12.29 -2.10 -2.99
CA TYR A 237 12.21 -3.36 -3.73
C TYR A 237 11.96 -3.11 -5.22
N LEU A 238 10.97 -2.26 -5.55
CA LEU A 238 10.66 -1.88 -6.93
C LEU A 238 11.86 -1.18 -7.61
N ALA A 239 12.59 -0.35 -6.86
CA ALA A 239 13.82 0.26 -7.35
C ALA A 239 14.92 -0.77 -7.64
N VAL A 240 15.05 -1.81 -6.82
CA VAL A 240 15.96 -2.93 -7.09
C VAL A 240 15.54 -3.70 -8.35
N GLU A 241 14.24 -3.93 -8.55
CA GLU A 241 13.73 -4.55 -9.78
C GLU A 241 14.15 -3.74 -11.01
N LYS A 242 13.87 -2.42 -11.01
CA LYS A 242 14.26 -1.49 -12.09
C LYS A 242 15.77 -1.44 -12.30
N TYR A 243 16.56 -1.34 -11.23
CA TYR A 243 18.02 -1.31 -11.30
C TYR A 243 18.61 -2.55 -12.01
N LEU A 244 18.00 -3.72 -11.83
CA LEU A 244 18.45 -4.95 -12.48
C LEU A 244 17.99 -5.07 -13.95
N GLU A 245 17.03 -4.28 -14.41
CA GLU A 245 16.56 -4.32 -15.81
C GLU A 245 17.66 -4.03 -16.82
N GLU A 246 18.63 -3.20 -16.46
CA GLU A 246 19.79 -2.90 -17.33
C GLU A 246 20.95 -3.89 -17.13
N SER A 247 20.81 -4.85 -16.21
CA SER A 247 21.86 -5.81 -15.86
C SER A 247 21.68 -7.18 -16.55
N LEU A 248 22.62 -8.11 -16.32
CA LEU A 248 22.50 -9.52 -16.71
C LEU A 248 21.53 -10.32 -15.82
N TYR A 249 21.02 -9.72 -14.75
CA TYR A 249 20.18 -10.35 -13.75
C TYR A 249 18.75 -9.81 -13.77
N GLU A 250 17.83 -10.52 -13.14
CA GLU A 250 16.43 -10.10 -12.96
C GLU A 250 15.91 -10.56 -11.58
N VAL A 251 14.92 -9.84 -11.05
CA VAL A 251 14.17 -10.26 -9.86
C VAL A 251 13.02 -11.17 -10.28
N VAL A 252 13.05 -12.42 -9.84
CA VAL A 252 12.11 -13.44 -10.36
C VAL A 252 10.75 -13.41 -9.68
N VAL A 253 10.66 -12.97 -8.43
CA VAL A 253 9.40 -12.92 -7.68
C VAL A 253 9.37 -11.72 -6.74
N SER A 254 8.21 -11.08 -6.58
CA SER A 254 8.01 -9.97 -5.64
C SER A 254 7.04 -10.36 -4.53
N PRO A 255 7.32 -10.06 -3.26
CA PRO A 255 6.36 -10.23 -2.17
C PRO A 255 5.35 -9.08 -2.10
N PHE A 256 5.54 -8.02 -2.89
CA PHE A 256 4.74 -6.79 -2.86
C PHE A 256 3.82 -6.69 -4.07
N LEU A 257 2.60 -6.23 -3.83
CA LEU A 257 1.64 -5.97 -4.90
C LEU A 257 1.92 -4.61 -5.54
N VAL A 258 1.75 -4.53 -6.86
CA VAL A 258 1.82 -3.26 -7.60
C VAL A 258 0.40 -2.84 -7.97
N PRO A 259 -0.08 -1.66 -7.54
CA PRO A 259 -1.44 -1.21 -7.85
C PRO A 259 -1.66 -1.04 -9.35
N SER A 260 -2.87 -1.39 -9.82
CA SER A 260 -3.35 -0.97 -11.13
C SER A 260 -3.71 0.52 -11.10
N ASP A 261 -3.93 1.12 -12.26
CA ASP A 261 -4.36 2.52 -12.37
C ASP A 261 -5.71 2.73 -11.65
N ASN A 262 -6.61 1.76 -11.72
CA ASN A 262 -7.89 1.76 -11.00
C ASN A 262 -7.70 1.81 -9.47
N MET A 263 -6.79 1.00 -8.91
CA MET A 263 -6.52 1.04 -7.46
C MET A 263 -5.77 2.31 -7.05
N TRP A 264 -4.87 2.81 -7.91
CA TRP A 264 -4.18 4.07 -7.70
C TRP A 264 -5.16 5.24 -7.61
N ASP A 265 -6.03 5.37 -8.61
CA ASP A 265 -7.03 6.42 -8.69
C ASP A 265 -8.00 6.35 -7.53
N TYR A 266 -8.44 5.15 -7.16
CA TYR A 266 -9.28 4.97 -5.99
C TYR A 266 -8.57 5.40 -4.70
N SER A 267 -7.34 4.96 -4.46
CA SER A 267 -6.59 5.36 -3.27
C SER A 267 -6.35 6.88 -3.22
N ARG A 268 -6.03 7.49 -4.37
CA ARG A 268 -5.88 8.94 -4.49
C ARG A 268 -7.18 9.67 -4.13
N LYS A 269 -8.30 9.29 -4.74
CA LYS A 269 -9.63 9.85 -4.46
C LYS A 269 -10.00 9.72 -2.97
N LEU A 270 -9.75 8.58 -2.34
CA LEU A 270 -10.01 8.40 -0.91
C LEU A 270 -9.19 9.37 -0.03
N ARG A 271 -7.92 9.61 -0.36
CA ARG A 271 -7.05 10.53 0.40
C ARG A 271 -7.40 12.00 0.16
N GLU A 272 -7.78 12.34 -1.07
CA GLU A 272 -8.04 13.72 -1.50
C GLU A 272 -9.48 14.17 -1.36
N LYS A 273 -10.43 13.25 -1.19
CA LYS A 273 -11.87 13.56 -1.19
C LYS A 273 -12.69 12.79 -0.15
N GLY A 274 -12.07 11.85 0.57
CA GLY A 274 -12.76 11.00 1.56
C GLY A 274 -12.89 11.66 2.93
N LEU A 275 -14.12 11.71 3.45
CA LEU A 275 -14.46 12.20 4.78
C LEU A 275 -15.28 11.16 5.55
N LYS A 276 -15.02 11.02 6.85
CA LYS A 276 -15.81 10.19 7.78
C LYS A 276 -16.51 11.08 8.79
N GLU A 277 -17.81 10.83 8.98
CA GLU A 277 -18.61 11.42 10.05
C GLU A 277 -18.50 10.61 11.35
N PHE A 278 -18.48 11.30 12.49
CA PHE A 278 -18.45 10.70 13.83
C PHE A 278 -19.08 11.63 14.87
N ARG A 279 -19.70 11.09 15.92
CA ARG A 279 -20.18 11.90 17.05
C ARG A 279 -19.10 12.21 18.08
N GLN A 280 -19.07 13.44 18.54
CA GLN A 280 -18.28 13.87 19.70
C GLN A 280 -19.19 14.61 20.67
N GLY A 281 -19.69 13.89 21.68
CA GLY A 281 -20.82 14.35 22.50
C GLY A 281 -22.08 14.44 21.64
N ASP A 282 -22.81 15.55 21.76
CA ASP A 282 -24.04 15.79 20.98
C ASP A 282 -23.79 16.38 19.58
N LYS A 283 -22.52 16.59 19.20
CA LYS A 283 -22.17 17.21 17.93
C LYS A 283 -21.67 16.17 16.93
N LEU A 284 -22.24 16.19 15.74
CA LEU A 284 -21.71 15.47 14.58
C LEU A 284 -20.48 16.22 14.05
N ARG A 285 -19.35 15.53 13.96
CA ARG A 285 -18.07 16.05 13.46
C ARG A 285 -17.55 15.21 12.31
N ARG A 286 -16.56 15.75 11.59
CA ARG A 286 -16.00 15.14 10.38
C ARG A 286 -14.49 15.17 10.40
N ARG A 287 -13.88 14.18 9.77
CA ARG A 287 -12.42 14.07 9.62
C ARG A 287 -12.05 13.39 8.31
N VAL A 288 -10.85 13.67 7.83
CA VAL A 288 -10.22 12.92 6.74
C VAL A 288 -10.01 11.47 7.19
N LEU A 289 -10.08 10.54 6.23
CA LEU A 289 -9.82 9.13 6.46
C LEU A 289 -8.39 8.91 6.97
N ASN A 290 -8.26 8.16 8.07
CA ASN A 290 -6.95 7.75 8.58
C ASN A 290 -6.42 6.52 7.83
N GLU A 291 -5.17 6.10 8.08
CA GLU A 291 -4.57 4.95 7.38
C GLU A 291 -5.34 3.63 7.53
N VAL A 292 -6.01 3.41 8.67
CA VAL A 292 -6.80 2.19 8.89
C VAL A 292 -8.05 2.21 8.03
N MET A 293 -8.74 3.35 8.00
CA MET A 293 -9.92 3.52 7.15
C MET A 293 -9.56 3.31 5.68
N LEU A 294 -8.42 3.87 5.25
CA LEU A 294 -7.90 3.66 3.90
C LEU A 294 -7.60 2.17 3.63
N GLU A 295 -6.88 1.49 4.53
CA GLU A 295 -6.58 0.05 4.39
C GLU A 295 -7.87 -0.79 4.25
N VAL A 296 -8.85 -0.57 5.13
CA VAL A 296 -10.14 -1.25 5.08
C VAL A 296 -10.85 -1.02 3.74
N LEU A 297 -10.89 0.22 3.27
CA LEU A 297 -11.53 0.57 1.99
C LEU A 297 -10.79 0.00 0.78
N LEU A 298 -9.47 -0.16 0.85
CA LEU A 298 -8.69 -0.85 -0.20
C LEU A 298 -9.01 -2.34 -0.22
N TRP A 299 -9.17 -2.99 0.94
CA TRP A 299 -9.61 -4.39 1.01
C TRP A 299 -11.04 -4.59 0.50
N ARG A 300 -11.97 -3.69 0.87
CA ARG A 300 -13.34 -3.71 0.33
C ARG A 300 -13.34 -3.59 -1.21
N LYS A 301 -12.49 -2.71 -1.77
CA LYS A 301 -12.34 -2.59 -3.23
C LYS A 301 -11.77 -3.87 -3.84
N LEU A 302 -10.72 -4.44 -3.24
CA LEU A 302 -10.12 -5.70 -3.68
C LEU A 302 -11.14 -6.84 -3.70
N SER A 303 -11.93 -6.98 -2.63
CA SER A 303 -12.98 -7.99 -2.52
C SER A 303 -14.08 -7.84 -3.59
N LYS A 304 -14.48 -6.60 -3.89
CA LYS A 304 -15.50 -6.29 -4.91
C LYS A 304 -14.99 -6.51 -6.35
N ASP A 305 -13.82 -5.94 -6.66
CA ASP A 305 -13.34 -5.84 -8.04
C ASP A 305 -12.46 -7.03 -8.45
N GLY A 306 -11.90 -7.75 -7.48
CA GLY A 306 -10.95 -8.84 -7.68
C GLY A 306 -9.50 -8.38 -7.81
N MET A 307 -8.58 -9.34 -7.67
CA MET A 307 -7.14 -9.08 -7.58
C MET A 307 -6.60 -8.35 -8.79
N PHE A 308 -6.89 -8.84 -10.00
CA PHE A 308 -6.28 -8.31 -11.23
C PHE A 308 -6.88 -6.99 -11.72
N LYS A 309 -8.07 -6.60 -11.24
CA LYS A 309 -8.58 -5.23 -11.48
C LYS A 309 -7.92 -4.20 -10.57
N CYS A 310 -7.46 -4.64 -9.40
CA CYS A 310 -6.90 -3.79 -8.36
C CYS A 310 -5.36 -3.73 -8.39
N PHE A 311 -4.71 -4.78 -8.83
CA PHE A 311 -3.27 -4.90 -8.82
C PHE A 311 -2.81 -5.56 -10.11
N ARG A 312 -1.68 -5.10 -10.63
CA ARG A 312 -1.13 -5.58 -11.90
C ARG A 312 -0.66 -7.02 -11.76
N LYS A 313 -0.84 -7.81 -12.82
CA LYS A 313 -0.18 -9.12 -12.88
C LYS A 313 1.32 -8.88 -13.12
N LYS A 314 2.18 -9.66 -12.45
CA LYS A 314 3.62 -9.54 -12.69
C LYS A 314 3.93 -9.84 -14.17
N GLY A 315 4.72 -8.96 -14.79
CA GLY A 315 5.02 -8.96 -16.22
C GLY A 315 4.28 -7.90 -17.04
N GLU A 316 3.18 -7.33 -16.53
CA GLU A 316 2.45 -6.21 -17.15
C GLU A 316 3.04 -4.83 -16.74
N TRP A 317 4.12 -4.84 -15.96
CA TRP A 317 4.76 -3.64 -15.40
C TRP A 317 5.33 -2.70 -16.47
N MET A 318 5.65 -3.22 -17.66
CA MET A 318 6.49 -2.53 -18.66
C MET A 318 5.73 -1.97 -19.88
N GLY A 319 4.40 -2.06 -19.92
CA GLY A 319 3.58 -1.36 -20.92
C GLY A 319 2.86 -0.20 -20.26
N ASN A 320 3.34 1.03 -20.46
CA ASN A 320 2.68 2.26 -20.01
C ASN A 320 2.54 2.39 -18.48
N ILE A 321 3.62 2.74 -17.78
CA ILE A 321 3.42 3.75 -16.73
C ILE A 321 3.13 5.02 -17.53
N GLY A 322 1.85 5.38 -17.65
CA GLY A 322 1.38 6.58 -18.32
C GLY A 322 1.85 7.84 -17.61
N LEU A 323 3.16 8.11 -17.67
CA LEU A 323 3.76 9.39 -17.32
C LEU A 323 3.28 10.51 -18.26
N GLU A 324 2.62 10.15 -19.37
CA GLU A 324 2.01 11.09 -20.31
C GLU A 324 0.77 11.82 -19.74
N ASN A 325 0.26 11.40 -18.56
CA ASN A 325 -0.89 12.04 -17.90
C ASN A 325 -0.62 12.47 -16.44
N LEU A 326 0.65 12.56 -16.02
CA LEU A 326 1.03 13.06 -14.69
C LEU A 326 1.49 14.51 -14.73
#